data_AF-A0A7C7Q2E5-F1
#
_entry.id   AF-A0A7C7Q2E5-F1
#
_cell.length_a   1.000
_cell.length_b   1.000
_cell.length_c   1.000
_cell.angle_alpha   90.00
_cell.angle_beta   90.00
_cell.angle_gamma   90.00
#
_symmetry.space_group_name_H-M   'P 1'
#
loop_
_entity.id
_entity.type
_entity.pdbx_description
1 polymer ?
#
loop_
_entity_poly.entity_id
_entity_poly.type
_entity_poly.pdbx_seq_one_letter_code
_entity_poly.pdbx_strand_id
1 'polypeptide(L)'
;MCGGLDASPRRTPMFGLHPADIGTMLLYLVGITVIGLLASRGVHTLRDFFMGGRKFGKAMMIMHNFGTGTHTDQAVSVAGASYKLGLAGIWYQWLWLFVTPFYWLTSVLFRRMRYLTTSDYFEERFSRGLGMLYCLAGMFFMMIAMGMMLQGTGRTIEAITDHTIPMWLSVAVMTVLFVSYGVAGGLAAAVITDFIQGFFIIIMSFLLLPSSLSEEGKILDLEFL
;
A
#
# COMPACT_ATOMS: atom_id res chain seq x y z
N MET A 1 -22.32 39.13 -26.37
CA MET A 1 -21.92 38.43 -27.60
C MET A 1 -21.50 37.02 -27.21
N CYS A 2 -22.31 36.02 -27.60
CA CYS A 2 -21.95 34.61 -27.44
C CYS A 2 -20.77 34.28 -28.36
N GLY A 3 -19.71 33.70 -27.80
CA GLY A 3 -18.54 33.23 -28.54
C GLY A 3 -18.06 31.91 -27.98
N GLY A 4 -18.47 30.82 -28.64
CA GLY A 4 -17.79 29.53 -28.73
C GLY A 4 -17.22 28.92 -27.46
N LEU A 5 -18.05 28.22 -26.69
CA LEU A 5 -17.55 27.12 -25.87
C LEU A 5 -17.19 25.97 -26.81
N ASP A 6 -15.90 25.66 -26.88
CA ASP A 6 -15.36 24.49 -27.55
C ASP A 6 -16.18 23.24 -27.20
N ALA A 7 -16.85 22.71 -28.21
CA ALA A 7 -17.53 21.43 -28.17
C ALA A 7 -16.49 20.32 -28.31
N SER A 8 -15.66 20.11 -27.28
CA SER A 8 -15.07 18.79 -27.09
C SER A 8 -16.23 17.84 -26.73
N PRO A 9 -16.29 16.62 -27.30
CA PRO A 9 -17.31 15.67 -26.93
C PRO A 9 -17.09 15.31 -25.46
N ARG A 10 -17.88 15.92 -24.56
CA ARG A 10 -17.90 15.55 -23.15
C ARG A 10 -18.33 14.09 -23.09
N ARG A 11 -17.35 13.18 -23.04
CA ARG A 11 -17.58 11.78 -22.73
C ARG A 11 -18.29 11.79 -21.39
N THR A 12 -19.53 11.29 -21.37
CA THR A 12 -20.33 11.19 -20.16
C THR A 12 -19.49 10.49 -19.09
N PRO A 13 -19.26 11.11 -17.92
CA PRO A 13 -18.51 10.48 -16.85
C PRO A 13 -19.29 9.21 -16.45
N MET A 14 -18.70 8.05 -16.71
CA MET A 14 -19.21 6.81 -16.14
C MET A 14 -18.77 6.80 -14.68
N PHE A 15 -19.70 6.71 -13.74
CA PHE A 15 -19.39 6.68 -12.31
C PHE A 15 -18.66 7.93 -11.78
N GLY A 16 -18.90 9.11 -12.37
CA GLY A 16 -18.24 10.36 -11.96
C GLY A 16 -16.78 10.51 -12.42
N LEU A 17 -16.21 9.49 -13.08
CA LEU A 17 -14.83 9.47 -13.55
C LEU A 17 -14.74 9.46 -15.09
N HIS A 18 -13.62 9.96 -15.62
CA HIS A 18 -13.38 9.86 -17.05
C HIS A 18 -13.12 8.38 -17.40
N PRO A 19 -13.66 7.84 -18.52
CA PRO A 19 -13.47 6.43 -18.88
C PRO A 19 -12.00 5.99 -18.98
N ALA A 20 -11.08 6.93 -19.25
CA ALA A 20 -9.64 6.64 -19.24
C ALA A 20 -9.10 6.33 -17.83
N ASP A 21 -9.68 6.93 -16.79
CA ASP A 21 -9.26 6.72 -15.39
C ASP A 21 -9.63 5.31 -14.94
N ILE A 22 -10.86 4.89 -15.25
CA ILE A 22 -11.35 3.53 -15.01
C ILE A 22 -10.51 2.51 -15.78
N GLY A 23 -10.22 2.78 -17.05
CA GLY A 23 -9.37 1.93 -17.88
C GLY A 23 -7.96 1.76 -17.30
N THR A 24 -7.37 2.86 -16.83
CA THR A 24 -6.02 2.85 -16.22
C THR A 24 -6.02 2.10 -14.89
N MET A 25 -7.03 2.28 -14.06
CA MET A 25 -7.16 1.59 -12.77
C MET A 25 -7.35 0.08 -12.94
N LEU A 26 -8.20 -0.34 -13.87
CA LEU A 26 -8.38 -1.76 -14.19
C LEU A 26 -7.10 -2.36 -14.77
N LEU A 27 -6.42 -1.65 -15.69
CA LEU A 27 -5.15 -2.09 -16.25
C LEU A 27 -4.09 -2.28 -15.17
N TYR A 28 -4.00 -1.36 -14.22
CA TYR A 28 -3.07 -1.44 -13.10
C TYR A 28 -3.39 -2.63 -12.18
N LEU A 29 -4.65 -2.80 -11.76
CA LEU A 29 -5.07 -3.89 -10.86
C LEU A 29 -4.88 -5.27 -11.50
N VAL A 30 -5.22 -5.42 -12.77
CA VAL A 30 -4.99 -6.67 -13.51
C VAL A 30 -3.51 -6.87 -13.76
N GLY A 31 -2.79 -5.83 -14.16
CA GLY A 31 -1.36 -5.87 -14.43
C GLY A 31 -0.53 -6.33 -13.23
N ILE A 32 -0.78 -5.74 -12.05
CA ILE A 32 -0.05 -6.12 -10.83
C ILE A 32 -0.39 -7.54 -10.39
N THR A 33 -1.64 -7.97 -10.55
CA THR A 33 -2.07 -9.34 -10.25
C THR A 33 -1.40 -10.35 -11.17
N VAL A 34 -1.36 -10.07 -12.47
CA VAL A 34 -0.67 -10.91 -13.46
C VAL A 34 0.82 -10.99 -13.15
N ILE A 35 1.47 -9.88 -12.84
CA ILE A 35 2.90 -9.87 -12.48
C ILE A 35 3.16 -10.68 -11.22
N GLY A 36 2.32 -10.55 -10.18
CA GLY A 36 2.40 -11.35 -8.96
C GLY A 36 2.21 -12.86 -9.23
N LEU A 37 1.26 -13.22 -10.10
CA LEU A 37 1.04 -14.61 -10.54
C LEU A 37 2.13 -15.15 -11.48
N LEU A 38 2.85 -14.29 -12.20
CA LEU A 38 4.01 -14.70 -12.98
C LEU A 38 5.22 -14.93 -12.06
N ALA A 39 5.39 -14.08 -11.05
CA ALA A 39 6.41 -14.23 -10.02
C ALA A 39 6.23 -15.54 -9.23
N SER A 40 4.99 -15.96 -8.97
CA SER A 40 4.71 -17.20 -8.24
C SER A 40 5.20 -18.46 -8.95
N ARG A 41 5.33 -18.44 -10.28
CA ARG A 41 5.83 -19.59 -11.06
C ARG A 41 7.27 -19.99 -10.71
N GLY A 42 8.05 -19.07 -10.14
CA GLY A 42 9.42 -19.32 -9.69
C GLY A 42 9.53 -19.90 -8.28
N VAL A 43 8.41 -20.10 -7.58
CA VAL A 43 8.38 -20.58 -6.19
C VAL A 43 8.11 -22.08 -6.17
N HIS A 44 9.12 -22.88 -5.79
CA HIS A 44 9.00 -24.34 -5.74
C HIS A 44 9.20 -24.93 -4.34
N THR A 45 9.80 -24.19 -3.41
CA THR A 45 10.09 -24.67 -2.06
C THR A 45 9.51 -23.75 -0.98
N LEU A 46 9.28 -24.30 0.22
CA LEU A 46 8.81 -23.54 1.37
C LEU A 46 9.77 -22.40 1.76
N ARG A 47 11.08 -22.63 1.55
CA ARG A 47 12.13 -21.63 1.76
C ARG A 47 12.02 -20.49 0.75
N ASP A 48 11.66 -20.79 -0.49
CA ASP A 48 11.42 -19.76 -1.51
C ASP A 48 10.14 -18.98 -1.21
N PHE A 49 9.11 -19.65 -0.70
CA PHE A 49 7.85 -19.00 -0.31
C PHE A 49 8.04 -17.99 0.83
N PHE A 50 8.76 -18.35 1.90
CA PHE A 50 8.93 -17.46 3.07
C PHE A 50 10.16 -16.55 3.03
N MET A 51 11.24 -16.94 2.35
CA MET A 51 12.50 -16.17 2.31
C MET A 51 12.91 -15.73 0.91
N GLY A 52 12.13 -16.04 -0.13
CA GLY A 52 12.43 -15.64 -1.52
C GLY A 52 13.78 -16.15 -2.02
N GLY A 53 14.22 -17.31 -1.51
CA GLY A 53 15.53 -17.90 -1.83
C GLY A 53 16.74 -17.05 -1.38
N ARG A 54 16.53 -15.96 -0.63
CA ARG A 54 17.54 -14.95 -0.25
C ARG A 54 18.26 -14.31 -1.45
N LYS A 55 17.59 -14.26 -2.61
CA LYS A 55 18.17 -13.76 -3.87
C LYS A 55 17.86 -12.29 -4.16
N PHE A 56 17.04 -11.64 -3.32
CA PHE A 56 16.64 -10.27 -3.57
C PHE A 56 17.82 -9.29 -3.43
N GLY A 57 18.05 -8.48 -4.46
CA GLY A 57 19.00 -7.39 -4.43
C GLY A 57 18.60 -6.28 -3.44
N LYS A 58 19.56 -5.42 -3.10
CA LYS A 58 19.36 -4.32 -2.14
C LYS A 58 18.21 -3.38 -2.55
N ALA A 59 18.11 -3.06 -3.84
CA ALA A 59 17.06 -2.17 -4.36
C ALA A 59 15.65 -2.75 -4.15
N MET A 60 15.45 -4.04 -4.43
CA MET A 60 14.16 -4.71 -4.20
C MET A 60 13.78 -4.72 -2.73
N MET A 61 14.74 -4.95 -1.83
CA MET A 61 14.48 -4.92 -0.39
C MET A 61 14.17 -3.52 0.15
N ILE A 62 14.84 -2.50 -0.37
CA ILE A 62 14.53 -1.10 -0.02
C ILE A 62 13.11 -0.75 -0.45
N MET A 63 12.73 -1.08 -1.69
CA MET A 63 11.40 -0.77 -2.21
C MET A 63 10.30 -1.61 -1.55
N HIS A 64 10.57 -2.87 -1.23
CA HIS A 64 9.64 -3.69 -0.44
C HIS A 64 9.39 -3.05 0.93
N ASN A 65 10.46 -2.68 1.65
CA ASN A 65 10.33 -2.00 2.94
C ASN A 65 9.63 -0.64 2.82
N PHE A 66 9.87 0.09 1.72
CA PHE A 66 9.18 1.34 1.40
C PHE A 66 7.69 1.10 1.14
N GLY A 67 7.33 0.12 0.32
CA GLY A 67 5.94 -0.24 0.02
C GLY A 67 5.18 -0.67 1.26
N THR A 68 5.78 -1.51 2.11
CA THR A 68 5.20 -1.91 3.40
C THR A 68 5.05 -0.74 4.37
N GLY A 69 5.88 0.31 4.25
CA GLY A 69 5.82 1.50 5.10
C GLY A 69 4.93 2.63 4.57
N THR A 70 4.57 2.60 3.28
CA THR A 70 3.78 3.63 2.57
C THR A 70 2.50 3.06 1.98
N HIS A 71 1.91 2.11 2.68
CA HIS A 71 0.65 1.49 2.31
C HIS A 71 -0.52 2.51 2.39
N THR A 72 -1.60 2.23 1.66
CA THR A 72 -2.64 3.21 1.28
C THR A 72 -3.35 3.87 2.46
N ASP A 73 -3.54 3.20 3.58
CA ASP A 73 -4.13 3.79 4.78
C ASP A 73 -3.23 4.82 5.47
N GLN A 74 -1.90 4.79 5.26
CA GLN A 74 -1.02 5.85 5.78
C GLN A 74 -1.32 7.18 5.09
N ALA A 75 -1.50 7.16 3.77
CA ALA A 75 -1.88 8.37 3.01
C ALA A 75 -3.24 8.91 3.47
N VAL A 76 -4.24 8.05 3.66
CA VAL A 76 -5.57 8.43 4.14
C VAL A 76 -5.53 8.94 5.58
N SER A 77 -4.75 8.28 6.45
CA SER A 77 -4.61 8.66 7.87
C SER A 77 -3.92 10.01 8.01
N VAL A 78 -2.80 10.23 7.32
CA VAL A 78 -2.05 11.49 7.37
C VAL A 78 -2.85 12.63 6.73
N ALA A 79 -3.51 12.40 5.58
CA ALA A 79 -4.38 13.40 4.96
C ALA A 79 -5.56 13.77 5.87
N GLY A 80 -6.25 12.78 6.47
CA GLY A 80 -7.35 13.00 7.40
C GLY A 80 -6.91 13.69 8.70
N ALA A 81 -5.73 13.38 9.22
CA ALA A 81 -5.14 14.06 10.37
C ALA A 81 -4.76 15.50 10.03
N SER A 82 -4.18 15.73 8.84
CA SER A 82 -3.75 17.06 8.40
C SER A 82 -4.93 17.97 8.11
N TYR A 83 -6.05 17.43 7.63
CA TYR A 83 -7.31 18.17 7.50
C TYR A 83 -7.85 18.69 8.85
N LYS A 84 -7.69 17.90 9.94
CA LYS A 84 -8.20 18.27 11.27
C LYS A 84 -7.22 19.10 12.10
N LEU A 85 -5.92 18.82 11.98
CA LEU A 85 -4.86 19.37 12.84
C LEU A 85 -3.93 20.35 12.09
N GLY A 86 -4.18 20.59 10.80
CA GLY A 86 -3.29 21.35 9.93
C GLY A 86 -1.95 20.63 9.71
N LEU A 87 -0.87 21.40 9.56
CA LEU A 87 0.49 20.86 9.33
C LEU A 87 0.97 19.92 10.45
N ALA A 88 0.40 19.98 11.65
CA ALA A 88 0.73 19.06 12.73
C ALA A 88 0.35 17.59 12.42
N GLY A 89 -0.51 17.35 11.43
CA GLY A 89 -0.85 16.00 10.95
C GLY A 89 0.36 15.20 10.44
N ILE A 90 1.43 15.86 10.00
CA ILE A 90 2.66 15.21 9.51
C ILE A 90 3.33 14.32 10.57
N TRP A 91 3.08 14.59 11.86
CA TRP A 91 3.62 13.80 12.96
C TRP A 91 3.15 12.34 12.96
N TYR A 92 2.00 12.03 12.35
CA TYR A 92 1.53 10.66 12.17
C TYR A 92 2.52 9.84 11.32
N GLN A 93 3.14 10.47 10.32
CA GLN A 93 4.17 9.82 9.50
C GLN A 93 5.54 9.85 10.18
N TRP A 94 5.89 10.96 10.82
CA TRP A 94 7.22 11.15 11.43
C TRP A 94 7.44 10.37 12.71
N LEU A 95 6.39 9.89 13.39
CA LEU A 95 6.53 9.03 14.56
C LEU A 95 7.38 7.79 14.27
N TRP A 96 7.31 7.27 13.05
CA TRP A 96 8.12 6.15 12.59
C TRP A 96 9.63 6.44 12.55
N LEU A 97 10.06 7.71 12.47
CA LEU A 97 11.48 8.09 12.51
C LEU A 97 12.14 7.62 13.80
N PHE A 98 11.43 7.69 14.94
CA PHE A 98 11.94 7.22 16.23
C PHE A 98 12.02 5.70 16.34
N VAL A 99 11.26 4.97 15.50
CA VAL A 99 11.30 3.50 15.45
C VAL A 99 12.48 3.01 14.59
N THR A 100 12.92 3.79 13.61
CA THR A 100 13.98 3.37 12.66
C THR A 100 15.30 2.89 13.30
N PRO A 101 15.82 3.46 14.41
CA PRO A 101 17.04 2.95 15.03
C PRO A 101 16.87 1.52 15.58
N PHE A 102 15.65 1.18 16.02
CA PHE A 102 15.33 -0.17 16.50
C PHE A 102 15.35 -1.19 15.37
N TYR A 103 15.03 -0.79 14.13
CA TYR A 103 15.15 -1.67 12.96
C TYR A 103 16.60 -2.07 12.69
N TRP A 104 17.58 -1.19 12.91
CA TRP A 104 18.98 -1.56 12.76
C TRP A 104 19.41 -2.61 13.79
N LEU A 105 19.03 -2.42 15.06
CA LEU A 105 19.32 -3.38 16.12
C LEU A 105 18.65 -4.74 15.87
N THR A 106 17.34 -4.73 15.61
CA THR A 106 16.57 -5.95 15.37
C THR A 106 17.02 -6.67 14.10
N SER A 107 17.41 -5.96 13.04
CA SER A 107 17.94 -6.57 11.82
C SER A 107 19.22 -7.39 12.07
N VAL A 108 20.07 -6.96 13.00
CA VAL A 108 21.29 -7.70 13.36
C VAL A 108 20.91 -8.95 14.14
N LEU A 109 19.98 -8.83 15.08
CA LEU A 109 19.48 -9.95 15.88
C LEU A 109 18.85 -11.03 14.98
N PHE A 110 17.90 -10.66 14.12
CA PHE A 110 17.21 -11.60 13.24
C PHE A 110 18.16 -12.29 12.25
N ARG A 111 19.18 -11.58 11.73
CA ARG A 111 20.19 -12.19 10.85
C ARG A 111 21.06 -13.22 11.56
N ARG A 112 21.29 -13.08 12.87
CA ARG A 112 22.08 -14.04 13.67
C ARG A 112 21.28 -15.26 14.11
N MET A 113 19.99 -15.08 14.41
CA MET A 113 19.14 -16.15 14.94
C MET A 113 18.79 -17.22 13.88
N ARG A 114 18.78 -16.89 12.59
CA ARG A 114 18.57 -17.82 11.46
C ARG A 114 17.27 -18.66 11.50
N TYR A 115 16.32 -18.33 12.37
CA TYR A 115 14.97 -18.93 12.34
C TYR A 115 14.16 -18.45 11.14
N LEU A 116 13.19 -19.28 10.72
CA LEU A 116 12.26 -18.94 9.64
C LEU A 116 11.20 -17.95 10.12
N THR A 117 10.65 -18.19 11.30
CA THR A 117 9.67 -17.30 11.93
C THR A 117 10.19 -16.78 13.27
N THR A 118 9.67 -15.65 13.71
CA THR A 118 9.97 -15.12 15.05
C THR A 118 9.33 -15.97 16.15
N SER A 119 8.24 -16.69 15.87
CA SER A 119 7.64 -17.65 16.80
C SER A 119 8.55 -18.83 17.11
N ASP A 120 9.29 -19.34 16.12
CA ASP A 120 10.21 -20.48 16.33
C ASP A 120 11.28 -20.15 17.39
N TYR A 121 11.75 -18.90 17.39
CA TYR A 121 12.69 -18.43 18.41
C TYR A 121 12.08 -18.47 19.82
N PHE A 122 10.83 -18.04 19.98
CA PHE A 122 10.15 -18.06 21.28
C PHE A 122 9.84 -19.49 21.75
N GLU A 123 9.55 -20.39 20.82
CA GLU A 123 9.36 -21.82 21.11
C GLU A 123 10.65 -22.46 21.63
N GLU A 124 11.76 -22.29 20.91
CA GLU A 124 13.06 -22.88 21.27
C GLU A 124 13.64 -22.26 22.55
N ARG A 125 13.50 -20.94 22.74
CA ARG A 125 14.13 -20.23 23.86
C ARG A 125 13.39 -20.36 25.19
N PHE A 126 12.06 -20.50 25.14
CA PHE A 126 11.21 -20.46 26.33
C PHE A 126 10.32 -21.69 26.46
N SER A 127 9.33 -21.83 25.58
CA SER A 127 8.42 -23.00 25.57
C SER A 127 7.51 -22.98 24.35
N ARG A 128 7.03 -24.16 23.95
CA ARG A 128 6.02 -24.34 22.89
C ARG A 128 4.74 -23.53 23.10
N GLY A 129 4.30 -23.39 24.35
CA GLY A 129 3.12 -22.57 24.70
C GLY A 129 3.33 -21.09 24.38
N LEU A 130 4.51 -20.54 24.67
CA LEU A 130 4.83 -19.14 24.38
C LEU A 130 4.97 -18.89 22.87
N GLY A 131 5.61 -19.82 22.13
CA GLY A 131 5.70 -19.76 20.68
C GLY A 131 4.32 -19.74 20.01
N MET A 132 3.40 -20.59 20.47
CA MET A 132 2.03 -20.63 19.96
C MET A 132 1.23 -19.37 20.30
N LEU A 133 1.35 -18.86 21.54
CA LEU A 133 0.73 -17.59 21.94
C LEU A 133 1.21 -16.44 21.06
N TYR A 134 2.51 -16.36 20.81
CA TYR A 134 3.11 -15.33 19.97
C TYR A 134 2.59 -15.40 18.52
N CYS A 135 2.51 -16.62 17.96
CA CYS A 135 1.96 -16.84 16.62
C CYS A 135 0.50 -16.37 16.52
N LEU A 136 -0.36 -16.79 17.45
CA LEU A 136 -1.78 -16.42 17.47
C LEU A 136 -1.99 -14.92 17.67
N ALA A 137 -1.24 -14.31 18.58
CA ALA A 137 -1.29 -12.87 18.81
C ALA A 137 -0.85 -12.08 17.56
N GLY A 138 0.22 -12.53 16.89
CA GLY A 138 0.70 -11.93 15.65
C GLY A 138 -0.30 -12.06 14.50
N MET A 139 -0.91 -13.24 14.33
CA MET A 139 -1.96 -13.46 13.34
C MET A 139 -3.16 -12.54 13.58
N PHE A 140 -3.64 -12.46 14.83
CA PHE A 140 -4.75 -11.59 15.19
C PHE A 140 -4.45 -10.11 14.93
N PHE A 141 -3.25 -9.64 15.30
CA PHE A 141 -2.80 -8.28 15.00
C PHE A 141 -2.77 -8.01 13.49
N MET A 142 -2.21 -8.92 12.70
CA MET A 142 -2.14 -8.78 11.24
C MET A 142 -3.53 -8.79 10.59
N MET A 143 -4.50 -9.58 11.12
CA MET A 143 -5.88 -9.54 10.64
C MET A 143 -6.52 -8.18 10.84
N ILE A 144 -6.32 -7.55 12.01
CA ILE A 144 -6.83 -6.20 12.28
C ILE A 144 -6.14 -5.17 11.39
N ALA A 145 -4.81 -5.23 11.28
CA ALA A 145 -4.03 -4.30 10.46
C ALA A 145 -4.46 -4.35 8.98
N MET A 146 -4.59 -5.56 8.43
CA MET A 146 -5.06 -5.75 7.05
C MET A 146 -6.52 -5.29 6.89
N GLY A 147 -7.38 -5.55 7.89
CA GLY A 147 -8.76 -5.08 7.90
C GLY A 147 -8.88 -3.55 7.86
N MET A 148 -8.03 -2.83 8.61
CA MET A 148 -7.97 -1.36 8.58
C MET A 148 -7.47 -0.86 7.22
N MET A 149 -6.45 -1.49 6.65
CA MET A 149 -5.91 -1.14 5.32
C MET A 149 -6.97 -1.27 4.22
N LEU A 150 -7.70 -2.40 4.16
CA LEU A 150 -8.75 -2.60 3.17
C LEU A 150 -9.91 -1.62 3.37
N GLN A 151 -10.29 -1.34 4.62
CA GLN A 151 -11.33 -0.36 4.94
C GLN A 151 -10.95 1.07 4.56
N GLY A 152 -9.69 1.47 4.80
CA GLY A 152 -9.17 2.78 4.40
C GLY A 152 -9.25 2.95 2.89
N THR A 153 -8.73 1.95 2.15
CA THR A 153 -8.72 1.95 0.68
C THR A 153 -10.15 1.92 0.10
N GLY A 154 -11.03 1.10 0.68
CA GLY A 154 -12.42 0.98 0.22
C GLY A 154 -13.21 2.28 0.35
N ARG A 155 -13.04 3.03 1.46
CA ARG A 155 -13.67 4.34 1.65
C ARG A 155 -13.13 5.38 0.68
N THR A 156 -11.84 5.36 0.38
CA THR A 156 -11.26 6.27 -0.63
C THR A 156 -11.84 6.02 -2.01
N ILE A 157 -11.99 4.75 -2.43
CA ILE A 157 -12.60 4.41 -3.73
C ILE A 157 -14.06 4.87 -3.78
N GLU A 158 -14.83 4.62 -2.71
CA GLU A 158 -16.23 5.05 -2.61
C GLU A 158 -16.36 6.58 -2.75
N ALA A 159 -15.50 7.34 -2.06
CA ALA A 159 -15.48 8.80 -2.13
C ALA A 159 -15.11 9.34 -3.52
N ILE A 160 -14.15 8.72 -4.21
CA ILE A 160 -13.72 9.13 -5.56
C ILE A 160 -14.80 8.83 -6.61
N THR A 161 -15.60 7.79 -6.39
CA THR A 161 -16.63 7.33 -7.33
C THR A 161 -18.01 7.93 -7.04
N ASP A 162 -18.08 9.01 -6.25
CA ASP A 162 -19.33 9.67 -5.83
C ASP A 162 -20.37 8.65 -5.29
N HIS A 163 -19.92 7.73 -4.43
CA HIS A 163 -20.70 6.63 -3.85
C HIS A 163 -21.32 5.63 -4.84
N THR A 164 -20.95 5.67 -6.13
CA THR A 164 -21.53 4.75 -7.12
C THR A 164 -20.99 3.32 -6.97
N ILE A 165 -19.74 3.16 -6.54
CA ILE A 165 -19.16 1.87 -6.18
C ILE A 165 -19.17 1.74 -4.64
N PRO A 166 -19.94 0.80 -4.07
CA PRO A 166 -20.01 0.64 -2.63
C PRO A 166 -18.70 0.04 -2.08
N MET A 167 -18.28 0.48 -0.88
CA MET A 167 -17.05 0.03 -0.22
C MET A 167 -16.88 -1.49 -0.19
N TRP A 168 -17.95 -2.25 0.09
CA TRP A 168 -17.88 -3.71 0.22
C TRP A 168 -17.43 -4.40 -1.08
N LEU A 169 -17.82 -3.85 -2.25
CA LEU A 169 -17.43 -4.40 -3.55
C LEU A 169 -15.95 -4.15 -3.82
N SER A 170 -15.46 -2.93 -3.54
CA SER A 170 -14.05 -2.58 -3.64
C SER A 170 -13.18 -3.48 -2.76
N VAL A 171 -13.59 -3.67 -1.50
CA VAL A 171 -12.91 -4.55 -0.54
C VAL A 171 -12.89 -6.00 -1.04
N ALA A 172 -14.02 -6.52 -1.55
CA ALA A 172 -14.11 -7.88 -2.07
C ALA A 172 -13.18 -8.10 -3.28
N VAL A 173 -13.19 -7.18 -4.25
CA VAL A 173 -12.34 -7.25 -5.45
C VAL A 173 -10.86 -7.20 -5.08
N MET A 174 -10.45 -6.24 -4.26
CA MET A 174 -9.05 -6.13 -3.80
C MET A 174 -8.61 -7.38 -3.03
N THR A 175 -9.49 -7.91 -2.17
CA THR A 175 -9.20 -9.16 -1.42
C THR A 175 -8.92 -10.31 -2.38
N VAL A 176 -9.79 -10.54 -3.37
CA VAL A 176 -9.63 -11.63 -4.34
C VAL A 176 -8.31 -11.47 -5.11
N LEU A 177 -8.02 -10.26 -5.60
CA LEU A 177 -6.79 -10.00 -6.36
C LEU A 177 -5.54 -10.21 -5.50
N PHE A 178 -5.47 -9.61 -4.32
CA PHE A 178 -4.28 -9.65 -3.47
C PHE A 178 -4.04 -11.05 -2.86
N VAL A 179 -5.10 -11.74 -2.45
CA VAL A 179 -5.01 -13.12 -1.96
C VAL A 179 -4.57 -14.05 -3.08
N SER A 180 -5.03 -13.85 -4.32
CA SER A 180 -4.69 -14.74 -5.44
C SER A 180 -3.19 -14.82 -5.71
N TYR A 181 -2.50 -13.68 -5.82
CA TYR A 181 -1.07 -13.69 -6.03
C TYR A 181 -0.27 -13.92 -4.73
N GLY A 182 -0.81 -13.49 -3.57
CA GLY A 182 -0.16 -13.67 -2.28
C GLY A 182 -0.05 -15.13 -1.87
N VAL A 183 -1.15 -15.89 -2.02
CA VAL A 183 -1.17 -17.33 -1.75
C VAL A 183 -0.34 -18.09 -2.79
N ALA A 184 -0.34 -17.64 -4.04
CA ALA A 184 0.44 -18.31 -5.09
C ALA A 184 1.95 -18.12 -4.92
N GLY A 185 2.41 -16.89 -4.64
CA GLY A 185 3.84 -16.54 -4.73
C GLY A 185 4.53 -16.13 -3.43
N GLY A 186 3.80 -16.02 -2.31
CA GLY A 186 4.38 -15.70 -1.00
C GLY A 186 5.20 -14.41 -1.01
N LEU A 187 6.36 -14.43 -0.34
CA LEU A 187 7.25 -13.28 -0.25
C LEU A 187 7.80 -12.86 -1.63
N ALA A 188 7.99 -13.79 -2.57
CA ALA A 188 8.53 -13.46 -3.89
C ALA A 188 7.56 -12.62 -4.72
N ALA A 189 6.28 -12.97 -4.73
CA ALA A 189 5.27 -12.13 -5.37
C ALA A 189 5.15 -10.78 -4.66
N ALA A 190 5.10 -10.76 -3.32
CA ALA A 190 4.99 -9.53 -2.54
C ALA A 190 6.13 -8.54 -2.82
N VAL A 191 7.39 -8.99 -2.81
CA VAL A 191 8.56 -8.11 -3.05
C VAL A 191 8.52 -7.52 -4.47
N ILE A 192 8.11 -8.29 -5.47
CA ILE A 192 8.04 -7.82 -6.86
C ILE A 192 6.87 -6.84 -7.04
N THR A 193 5.70 -7.13 -6.48
CA THR A 193 4.57 -6.21 -6.54
C THR A 193 4.89 -4.92 -5.80
N ASP A 194 5.47 -5.00 -4.60
CA ASP A 194 5.82 -3.82 -3.79
C ASP A 194 6.88 -2.97 -4.47
N PHE A 195 7.82 -3.57 -5.22
CA PHE A 195 8.80 -2.83 -6.00
C PHE A 195 8.12 -1.93 -7.04
N ILE A 196 7.19 -2.50 -7.80
CA ILE A 196 6.45 -1.79 -8.85
C ILE A 196 5.51 -0.74 -8.23
N GLN A 197 4.79 -1.12 -7.18
CA GLN A 197 3.85 -0.24 -6.47
C GLN A 197 4.57 0.94 -5.82
N GLY A 198 5.68 0.69 -5.13
CA GLY A 198 6.48 1.75 -4.54
C GLY A 198 7.04 2.71 -5.58
N PHE A 199 7.44 2.21 -6.76
CA PHE A 199 7.87 3.07 -7.85
C PHE A 199 6.74 3.99 -8.34
N PHE A 200 5.52 3.45 -8.49
CA PHE A 200 4.35 4.27 -8.83
C PHE A 200 4.02 5.29 -7.74
N ILE A 201 4.10 4.92 -6.46
CA ILE A 201 3.88 5.85 -5.34
C ILE A 201 4.84 7.04 -5.44
N ILE A 202 6.13 6.80 -5.70
CA ILE A 202 7.12 7.87 -5.83
C ILE A 202 6.77 8.81 -6.99
N ILE A 203 6.49 8.27 -8.19
CA ILE A 203 6.14 9.09 -9.35
C ILE A 203 4.86 9.88 -9.12
N MET A 204 3.80 9.24 -8.61
CA MET A 204 2.54 9.90 -8.31
C MET A 204 2.72 11.00 -7.26
N SER A 205 3.56 10.78 -6.25
CA SER A 205 3.86 11.80 -5.23
C SER A 205 4.46 13.06 -5.85
N PHE A 206 5.46 12.92 -6.74
CA PHE A 206 6.05 14.07 -7.43
C PHE A 206 5.10 14.73 -8.43
N LEU A 207 4.21 13.95 -9.05
CA LEU A 207 3.23 14.46 -10.00
C LEU A 207 2.13 15.29 -9.30
N LEU A 208 1.74 14.90 -8.08
CA LEU A 208 0.71 15.58 -7.30
C LEU A 208 1.18 16.93 -6.71
N LEU A 209 2.47 17.09 -6.42
CA LEU A 209 3.00 18.30 -5.76
C LEU A 209 2.76 19.59 -6.58
N PRO A 210 3.12 19.67 -7.89
CA PRO A 210 2.88 20.88 -8.67
C PRO A 210 1.39 21.22 -8.81
N SER A 211 0.53 20.22 -9.01
CA SER A 211 -0.92 20.45 -9.12
C SER A 211 -1.48 21.03 -7.83
N SER A 212 -1.08 20.48 -6.67
CA SER A 212 -1.54 20.96 -5.36
C SER A 212 -1.15 22.42 -5.12
N LEU A 213 0.12 22.76 -5.38
CA LEU A 213 0.62 24.13 -5.19
C LEU A 213 -0.01 25.14 -6.16
N SER A 214 -0.38 24.69 -7.36
CA SER A 214 -1.05 25.55 -8.35
C SER A 214 -2.49 25.90 -7.97
N GLU A 215 -3.16 25.07 -7.18
CA GLU A 215 -4.49 25.35 -6.65
C GLU A 215 -4.41 26.29 -5.44
N GLU A 216 -3.45 26.07 -4.55
CA GLU A 216 -3.19 26.97 -3.41
C GLU A 216 -2.83 28.40 -3.86
N GLY A 217 -2.03 28.54 -4.93
CA GLY A 217 -1.71 29.85 -5.51
C GLY A 217 -2.96 30.59 -6.02
N LYS A 218 -3.92 29.87 -6.61
CA LYS A 218 -5.20 30.45 -7.04
C LYS A 218 -6.11 30.83 -5.88
N ILE A 219 -6.07 30.07 -4.78
CA ILE A 219 -6.85 30.36 -3.57
C ILE A 219 -6.30 31.60 -2.86
N LEU A 220 -4.97 31.74 -2.78
CA LEU A 220 -4.34 32.95 -2.23
C LEU A 220 -4.63 34.20 -3.09
N ASP A 221 -4.59 34.11 -4.42
CA ASP A 221 -4.95 35.23 -5.29
C ASP A 221 -6.43 35.66 -5.19
N LEU A 222 -7.33 34.76 -4.78
CA LEU A 222 -8.77 35.03 -4.59
C LEU A 222 -9.11 35.61 -3.22
N GLU A 223 -8.30 35.37 -2.17
CA GLU A 223 -8.51 36.00 -0.85
C GLU A 223 -7.91 37.41 -0.75
N PHE A 224 -7.03 37.81 -1.67
CA PHE A 224 -6.40 39.14 -1.72
C PHE A 224 -7.05 40.12 -2.72
N LEU A 225 -8.23 39.78 -3.28
CA LEU A 225 -9.09 40.65 -4.11
C LEU A 225 -10.47 40.84 -3.46
#